data_AF-A0A0A9WW99-F1
#
_entry.id   AF-A0A0A9WW99-F1
#
_cell.length_a   1.000
_cell.length_b   1.000
_cell.length_c   1.000
_cell.angle_alpha   90.00
_cell.angle_beta   90.00
_cell.angle_gamma   90.00
#
_symmetry.space_group_name_H-M   'P 1'
#
loop_
_entity.id
_entity.type
_entity.pdbx_description
1 polymer ?
#
loop_
_entity_poly.entity_id
_entity_poly.type
_entity_poly.pdbx_seq_one_letter_code
_entity_poly.pdbx_strand_id
1 'polypeptide(L)'
;DNKALTSFHKMKCSNARITRWMLFLQGLDFKILHIPGKDNIAADYLSRNHPQAQHSPHYFKICAIDRPNFLEINDIASHQQRDEQLGPIYEGITSGRIDCENYRIIDGKLLFLHKRKWKIAVP
;
A
#
# COMPACT_ATOMS: atom_id res chain seq x y z
N ASP A 1 14.31 3.20 5.62
CA ASP A 1 14.92 4.53 5.66
C ASP A 1 16.14 4.52 4.75
N ASN A 2 16.24 5.42 3.77
CA ASN A 2 17.41 5.52 2.89
C ASN A 2 17.67 6.99 2.49
N LYS A 3 18.20 7.77 3.43
CA LYS A 3 18.56 9.18 3.20
C LYS A 3 19.62 9.37 2.11
N ALA A 4 20.49 8.38 1.86
CA ALA A 4 21.55 8.50 0.85
C ALA A 4 21.01 8.73 -0.57
N LEU A 5 19.79 8.26 -0.86
CA LEU A 5 19.14 8.48 -2.15
C LEU A 5 18.79 9.94 -2.42
N THR A 6 18.69 10.83 -1.42
CA THR A 6 18.44 12.25 -1.71
C THR A 6 19.59 12.90 -2.48
N SER A 7 20.79 12.31 -2.41
CA SER A 7 21.97 12.74 -3.14
C SER A 7 22.17 12.00 -4.47
N PHE A 8 21.18 11.22 -4.92
CA PHE A 8 21.29 10.32 -6.07
C PHE A 8 21.78 11.02 -7.35
N HIS A 9 21.25 12.21 -7.67
CA HIS A 9 21.66 12.97 -8.85
C HIS A 9 23.06 13.60 -8.74
N LYS A 10 23.60 13.71 -7.52
CA LYS A 10 24.91 14.33 -7.26
C LYS A 10 26.03 13.29 -7.08
N MET A 11 25.68 12.02 -7.00
CA MET A 11 26.60 10.95 -6.65
C MET A 11 27.35 10.45 -7.90
N LYS A 12 28.68 10.47 -7.86
CA LYS A 12 29.50 9.75 -8.84
C LYS A 12 29.64 8.30 -8.37
N CYS A 13 28.77 7.41 -8.86
CA CYS A 13 28.85 5.98 -8.55
C CYS A 13 29.62 5.21 -9.64
N SER A 14 30.66 4.48 -9.25
CA SER A 14 31.35 3.49 -10.11
C SER A 14 30.64 2.13 -10.16
N ASN A 15 29.57 1.94 -9.37
CA ASN A 15 28.84 0.68 -9.32
C ASN A 15 27.89 0.55 -10.53
N ALA A 16 28.23 -0.35 -11.45
CA ALA A 16 27.47 -0.60 -12.68
C ALA A 16 25.98 -0.92 -12.44
N ARG A 17 25.63 -1.57 -11.31
CA ARG A 17 24.24 -1.83 -10.96
C ARG A 17 23.47 -0.54 -10.69
N ILE A 18 24.07 0.37 -9.92
CA ILE A 18 23.47 1.67 -9.59
C ILE A 18 23.34 2.52 -10.86
N THR A 19 24.36 2.52 -11.73
CA THR A 19 24.34 3.23 -13.01
C THR A 19 23.19 2.76 -13.91
N ARG A 20 22.95 1.44 -14.00
CA ARG A 20 21.82 0.91 -14.80
C ARG A 20 20.47 1.40 -14.29
N TRP A 21 20.26 1.38 -12.97
CA TRP A 21 19.03 1.92 -12.38
C TRP A 21 18.90 3.43 -12.57
N MET A 22 20.01 4.18 -12.50
CA MET A 22 20.01 5.62 -12.76
C MET A 22 19.56 5.94 -14.19
N LEU A 23 20.08 5.22 -15.19
CA LEU A 23 19.66 5.38 -16.58
C LEU A 23 18.18 5.05 -16.79
N PHE A 24 17.68 4.00 -16.14
CA PHE A 24 16.25 3.65 -16.19
C PHE A 24 15.39 4.75 -15.57
N LEU A 25 15.74 5.23 -14.38
CA LEU A 25 14.99 6.25 -13.66
C LEU A 25 15.00 7.60 -14.37
N GLN A 26 16.06 7.93 -15.12
CA GLN A 26 16.12 9.17 -15.92
C GLN A 26 14.97 9.32 -16.93
N GLY A 27 14.33 8.23 -17.35
CA GLY A 27 13.16 8.27 -18.23
C GLY A 27 11.83 8.58 -17.53
N LEU A 28 11.82 8.70 -16.19
CA LEU A 28 10.64 8.96 -15.38
C LEU A 28 10.67 10.39 -14.83
N ASP A 29 9.51 11.01 -14.68
CA ASP A 29 9.36 12.26 -13.93
C ASP A 29 9.07 11.95 -12.46
N PHE A 30 10.08 12.09 -11.60
CA PHE A 30 9.98 11.78 -10.18
C PHE A 30 10.81 12.73 -9.32
N LYS A 31 10.49 12.78 -8.03
CA LYS A 31 11.26 13.50 -7.02
C LYS A 31 11.63 12.56 -5.89
N ILE A 32 12.89 12.64 -5.45
CA ILE A 32 13.37 11.83 -4.32
C ILE A 32 13.08 12.58 -3.03
N LEU A 33 12.19 12.02 -2.21
CA LEU A 33 11.85 12.53 -0.89
C LEU A 33 12.24 11.49 0.16
N HIS A 34 12.98 11.93 1.17
CA HIS A 34 13.33 11.07 2.30
C HIS A 34 12.14 10.96 3.26
N ILE A 35 11.77 9.73 3.62
CA ILE A 35 10.77 9.43 4.64
C ILE A 35 11.49 8.74 5.81
N PRO A 36 11.46 9.34 7.02
CA PRO A 36 12.01 8.71 8.22
C PRO A 36 11.37 7.35 8.49
N GLY A 37 12.14 6.40 9.01
CA GLY A 37 11.66 5.04 9.27
C GLY A 37 10.35 4.98 10.09
N LYS A 38 10.21 5.86 11.09
CA LYS A 38 9.01 5.97 11.94
C LYS A 38 7.73 6.31 11.17
N ASP A 39 7.85 6.98 10.02
CA ASP A 39 6.73 7.43 9.19
C ASP A 39 6.53 6.50 7.97
N ASN A 40 7.54 5.68 7.65
CA ASN A 40 7.54 4.72 6.53
C ASN A 40 6.81 3.40 6.85
N ILE A 41 5.76 3.45 7.69
CA ILE A 41 5.12 2.27 8.29
C ILE A 41 4.48 1.37 7.22
N ALA A 42 3.78 1.96 6.25
CA ALA A 42 3.09 1.19 5.22
C ALA A 42 4.06 0.40 4.32
N ALA A 43 5.10 1.07 3.83
CA ALA A 43 6.12 0.41 3.01
C ALA A 43 6.93 -0.63 3.82
N ASP A 44 7.25 -0.35 5.10
CA ASP A 44 7.93 -1.31 5.98
C ASP A 44 7.05 -2.56 6.20
N TYR A 45 5.76 -2.40 6.50
CA TYR A 45 4.82 -3.50 6.65
C TYR A 45 4.73 -4.35 5.38
N LEU A 46 4.54 -3.73 4.20
CA LEU A 46 4.46 -4.45 2.93
C LEU A 46 5.77 -5.19 2.60
N SER A 47 6.92 -4.59 2.91
CA SER A 47 8.21 -5.22 2.67
C SER A 47 8.48 -6.44 3.57
N ARG A 48 7.82 -6.51 4.74
CA ARG A 48 7.99 -7.60 5.73
C ARG A 48 6.90 -8.66 5.65
N ASN A 49 5.69 -8.28 5.26
CA ASN A 49 4.53 -9.18 5.24
C ASN A 49 4.29 -9.72 3.83
N HIS A 50 5.20 -10.60 3.40
CA HIS A 50 5.02 -11.37 2.17
C HIS A 50 4.75 -12.84 2.55
N PRO A 51 3.48 -13.29 2.60
CA PRO A 51 3.12 -14.63 3.08
C PRO A 51 3.82 -15.76 2.31
N GLN A 52 4.12 -15.54 1.02
CA GLN A 52 4.84 -16.51 0.19
C GLN A 52 6.37 -16.51 0.42
N ALA A 53 6.93 -15.44 1.01
CA ALA A 53 8.37 -15.37 1.29
C ALA A 53 8.79 -16.24 2.49
N GLN A 54 7.83 -16.66 3.32
CA GLN A 54 8.07 -17.55 4.46
C GLN A 54 8.52 -18.96 4.03
N HIS A 55 8.19 -19.38 2.80
CA HIS A 55 8.52 -20.71 2.28
C HIS A 55 9.71 -20.74 1.31
N SER A 56 10.25 -19.57 0.91
CA SER A 56 11.47 -19.52 0.10
C SER A 56 12.24 -18.22 0.32
N PRO A 57 13.39 -18.25 1.02
CA PRO A 57 14.22 -17.07 1.24
C PRO A 57 14.84 -16.48 -0.04
N HIS A 58 14.63 -17.12 -1.21
CA HIS A 58 15.14 -16.68 -2.51
C HIS A 58 14.11 -15.96 -3.39
N TYR A 59 12.84 -15.84 -2.97
CA TYR A 59 11.82 -15.16 -3.75
C TYR A 59 11.81 -13.64 -3.46
N PHE A 60 12.92 -12.98 -3.77
CA PHE A 60 12.89 -11.58 -4.22
C PHE A 60 13.08 -11.59 -5.74
N LYS A 61 12.24 -12.34 -6.45
CA LYS A 61 11.98 -12.00 -7.86
C LYS A 61 11.29 -10.65 -7.76
N ILE A 62 12.04 -9.57 -8.02
CA ILE A 62 11.49 -8.24 -8.28
C ILE A 62 10.30 -8.51 -9.20
N CYS A 63 9.09 -8.33 -8.67
CA CYS A 63 7.87 -8.72 -9.34
C CYS A 63 7.98 -8.17 -10.77
N ALA A 64 8.03 -9.09 -11.74
CA ALA A 64 7.83 -8.68 -13.11
C ALA A 64 6.52 -7.89 -13.10
N ILE A 65 6.54 -6.73 -13.74
CA ILE A 65 5.59 -5.62 -13.58
C ILE A 65 4.23 -6.02 -14.17
N ASP A 66 3.56 -6.99 -13.56
CA ASP A 66 2.10 -7.01 -13.61
C ASP A 66 1.70 -5.87 -12.68
N ARG A 67 1.42 -4.72 -13.31
CA ARG A 67 0.82 -3.59 -12.61
C ARG A 67 -0.40 -4.16 -11.90
N PRO A 68 -0.42 -4.21 -10.56
CA PRO A 68 -1.57 -4.75 -9.86
C PRO A 68 -2.77 -3.93 -10.33
N ASN A 69 -3.86 -4.60 -10.66
CA ASN A 69 -5.08 -3.93 -11.07
C ASN A 69 -5.59 -3.20 -9.83
N PHE A 70 -5.18 -1.94 -9.68
CA PHE A 70 -5.62 -1.12 -8.57
C PHE A 70 -7.13 -0.96 -8.72
N LEU A 71 -7.86 -1.37 -7.68
CA LEU A 71 -9.30 -1.15 -7.62
C LEU A 71 -9.56 0.33 -7.87
N GLU A 72 -10.45 0.64 -8.80
CA GLU A 72 -10.85 2.02 -9.01
C GLU A 72 -11.52 2.53 -7.73
N ILE A 73 -10.98 3.63 -7.18
CA ILE A 73 -11.48 4.23 -5.92
C ILE A 73 -12.96 4.62 -6.03
N ASN A 74 -13.44 4.86 -7.25
CA ASN A 74 -14.84 5.19 -7.53
C ASN A 74 -15.78 4.02 -7.20
N ASP A 75 -15.34 2.78 -7.37
CA ASP A 75 -16.14 1.57 -7.18
C ASP A 75 -15.91 0.88 -5.83
N ILE A 76 -15.18 1.55 -4.92
CA ILE A 76 -14.78 0.97 -3.64
C ILE A 76 -15.95 0.41 -2.83
N ALA A 77 -17.12 1.04 -2.88
CA ALA A 77 -18.32 0.57 -2.18
C ALA A 77 -18.82 -0.78 -2.70
N SER A 78 -18.84 -0.96 -4.03
CA SER A 78 -19.21 -2.24 -4.64
C SER A 78 -18.21 -3.33 -4.33
N HIS A 79 -16.92 -3.00 -4.27
CA HIS A 79 -15.89 -3.94 -3.86
C HIS A 79 -16.03 -4.33 -2.38
N GLN A 80 -16.28 -3.37 -1.48
CA GLN A 80 -16.51 -3.64 -0.05
C GLN A 80 -17.69 -4.59 0.20
N GLN A 81 -18.78 -4.46 -0.57
CA GLN A 81 -19.95 -5.32 -0.41
C GLN A 81 -19.71 -6.75 -0.90
N ARG A 82 -18.90 -6.91 -1.95
CA ARG A 82 -18.57 -8.24 -2.52
C ARG A 82 -17.43 -8.94 -1.79
N ASP A 83 -16.69 -8.20 -0.99
CA ASP A 83 -15.56 -8.72 -0.24
C ASP A 83 -16.02 -9.74 0.82
N GLU A 84 -15.30 -10.85 0.92
CA GLU A 84 -15.64 -11.97 1.79
C GLU A 84 -15.62 -11.56 3.28
N GLN A 85 -14.79 -10.58 3.66
CA GLN A 85 -14.66 -10.11 5.04
C GLN A 85 -15.45 -8.83 5.30
N LEU A 86 -15.38 -7.85 4.41
CA LEU A 86 -16.03 -6.56 4.59
C LEU A 86 -17.54 -6.60 4.28
N GLY A 87 -17.97 -7.49 3.38
CA GLY A 87 -19.38 -7.63 2.98
C GLY A 87 -20.32 -7.92 4.16
N PRO A 88 -20.05 -8.94 5.00
CA PRO A 88 -20.85 -9.22 6.18
C PRO A 88 -20.91 -8.06 7.19
N ILE A 89 -19.81 -7.30 7.34
CA ILE A 89 -19.77 -6.12 8.21
C ILE A 89 -20.64 -5.00 7.63
N TYR A 90 -20.56 -4.77 6.32
CA TYR A 90 -21.37 -3.79 5.62
C TYR A 90 -22.87 -4.10 5.77
N GLU A 91 -23.27 -5.34 5.50
CA GLU A 91 -24.67 -5.78 5.62
C GLU A 91 -25.16 -5.70 7.08
N GLY A 92 -24.33 -6.11 8.04
CA GLY A 92 -24.66 -6.06 9.46
C GLY A 92 -24.96 -4.65 9.97
N ILE A 93 -24.17 -3.66 9.53
CA ILE A 93 -24.39 -2.24 9.86
C ILE A 93 -25.62 -1.69 9.14
N THR A 94 -25.78 -2.00 7.84
CA THR A 94 -26.91 -1.52 7.03
C THR A 94 -28.25 -2.05 7.53
N SER A 95 -28.28 -3.31 7.97
CA SER A 95 -29.48 -3.95 8.50
C SER A 95 -29.79 -3.58 9.96
N GLY A 96 -28.95 -2.77 10.60
CA GLY A 96 -29.08 -2.40 12.02
C GLY A 96 -28.90 -3.58 12.99
N ARG A 97 -28.38 -4.72 12.51
CA ARG A 97 -28.15 -5.92 13.32
C ARG A 97 -26.87 -5.83 14.15
N ILE A 98 -25.90 -5.05 13.68
CA ILE A 98 -24.60 -4.89 14.32
C ILE A 98 -24.38 -3.40 14.58
N ASP A 99 -24.28 -3.04 15.86
CA ASP A 99 -23.74 -1.74 16.25
C ASP A 99 -22.23 -1.90 16.46
N CYS A 100 -21.45 -1.28 15.58
CA CYS A 100 -19.99 -1.39 15.57
C CYS A 100 -19.40 -0.01 15.89
N GLU A 101 -18.91 0.22 17.11
CA GLU A 101 -18.21 1.48 17.44
C GLU A 101 -16.97 1.74 16.54
N ASN A 102 -16.38 0.66 16.02
CA ASN A 102 -15.17 0.71 15.22
C ASN A 102 -15.42 0.76 13.71
N TYR A 103 -16.67 0.65 13.25
CA TYR A 103 -17.02 0.68 11.82
C TYR A 103 -18.24 1.55 11.55
N ARG A 104 -18.22 2.29 10.44
CA ARG A 104 -19.38 3.08 10.03
C ARG A 104 -19.46 3.19 8.52
N ILE A 105 -20.67 3.40 8.01
CA ILE A 105 -20.90 3.67 6.59
C ILE A 105 -21.07 5.18 6.41
N ILE A 106 -20.27 5.79 5.52
CA ILE A 106 -20.37 7.20 5.12
C ILE A 106 -20.28 7.28 3.61
N ASP A 107 -21.19 8.01 2.99
CA ASP A 107 -21.30 8.17 1.53
C ASP A 107 -21.28 6.83 0.79
N GLY A 108 -21.95 5.84 1.35
CA GLY A 108 -22.02 4.46 0.83
C GLY A 108 -20.74 3.64 1.00
N LYS A 109 -19.68 4.18 1.62
CA LYS A 109 -18.40 3.51 1.84
C LYS A 109 -18.27 3.05 3.29
N LEU A 110 -17.74 1.85 3.51
CA LEU A 110 -17.37 1.34 4.83
C LEU A 110 -16.04 1.97 5.29
N LEU A 111 -16.06 2.53 6.49
CA LEU A 111 -14.89 3.08 7.16
C LEU A 111 -14.66 2.36 8.48
N PHE A 112 -13.39 2.29 8.89
CA PHE A 112 -12.99 1.78 10.19
C PHE A 112 -12.28 2.86 11.02
N LEU A 113 -12.40 2.77 12.34
CA LEU A 113 -11.77 3.68 13.27
C LEU A 113 -10.32 3.25 13.55
N HIS A 114 -9.37 4.14 13.28
CA HIS A 114 -7.96 3.91 13.58
C HIS A 114 -7.31 5.16 14.16
N LYS A 115 -6.77 5.06 15.39
CA LYS A 115 -6.15 6.19 16.11
C LYS A 115 -7.05 7.44 16.13
N ARG A 116 -8.35 7.25 16.45
CA ARG A 116 -9.39 8.29 16.50
C ARG A 116 -9.66 8.98 15.15
N LYS A 117 -9.22 8.40 14.04
CA LYS A 117 -9.50 8.87 12.68
C LYS A 117 -10.20 7.79 11.89
N TRP A 118 -11.19 8.19 11.11
CA TRP A 118 -11.90 7.29 10.21
C TRP A 118 -11.11 7.09 8.93
N LYS A 119 -10.95 5.84 8.51
CA LYS A 119 -10.23 5.45 7.29
C LYS A 119 -11.11 4.53 6.46
N ILE A 120 -11.02 4.64 5.14
CA ILE A 120 -11.72 3.74 4.23
C ILE A 120 -11.19 2.32 4.42
N ALA A 121 -12.09 1.36 4.61
CA ALA A 121 -11.76 -0.05 4.58
C ALA A 121 -11.57 -0.46 3.12
N VAL A 122 -10.34 -0.71 2.69
CA VAL A 122 -10.06 -1.16 1.32
C VAL A 122 -10.13 -2.69 1.33
N PRO A 123 -10.97 -3.31 0.48
CA PRO A 123 -11.01 -4.77 0.32
C PRO A 123 -9.71 -5.30 -0.27
#